data_AF-A0A957ZK05-F1
#
_entry.id   AF-A0A957ZK05-F1
#
_cell.length_a   1.000
_cell.length_b   1.000
_cell.length_c   1.000
_cell.angle_alpha   90.00
_cell.angle_beta   90.00
_cell.angle_gamma   90.00
#
_symmetry.space_group_name_H-M   'P 1'
#
loop_
_entity.id
_entity.type
_entity.pdbx_description
1 polymer ?
#
loop_
_entity_poly.entity_id
_entity_poly.type
_entity_poly.pdbx_seq_one_letter_code
_entity_poly.pdbx_strand_id
1 'polypeptide(L)'
;TAEQWMRRPECRAELTPWLSAAKVTVTNHAVTAVDHCLRAAGGAGLTRALPLERYYRDVRAGLSHPPSDDEAALVFGRRAVMRNE
;
A
#
# COMPACT_ATOMS: atom_id res chain seq x y z
N THR A 1 -1.50 13.79 6.47
CA THR A 1 -1.15 13.77 5.03
C THR A 1 0.37 13.80 4.87
N ALA A 2 0.91 13.52 3.68
CA ALA A 2 2.35 13.63 3.42
C ALA A 2 2.91 15.03 3.76
N GLU A 3 2.12 16.07 3.53
CA GLU A 3 2.46 17.44 3.93
C GLU A 3 2.66 17.58 5.45
N GLN A 4 1.75 17.03 6.26
CA GLN A 4 1.89 17.05 7.73
C GLN A 4 3.15 16.31 8.19
N TRP A 5 3.49 15.20 7.54
CA TRP A 5 4.72 14.43 7.84
C TRP A 5 6.00 15.23 7.57
N MET A 6 5.99 16.06 6.52
CA MET A 6 7.11 16.94 6.17
C MET A 6 7.19 18.17 7.08
N ARG A 7 6.04 18.80 7.38
CA ARG A 7 5.99 20.07 8.12
C ARG A 7 6.03 19.91 9.65
N ARG A 8 5.68 18.75 10.18
CA ARG A 8 5.58 18.48 11.63
C ARG A 8 6.37 17.23 12.03
N PRO A 9 7.71 17.29 12.05
CA PRO A 9 8.54 16.15 12.47
C PRO A 9 8.22 15.65 13.88
N GLU A 10 7.79 16.53 14.78
CA GLU A 10 7.36 16.24 16.15
C GLU A 10 6.13 15.33 16.21
N CYS A 11 5.24 15.40 15.22
CA CYS A 11 4.02 14.58 15.17
C CYS A 11 4.23 13.23 14.47
N ARG A 12 5.44 12.88 14.01
CA ARG A 12 5.66 11.67 13.18
C ARG A 12 5.22 10.39 13.87
N ALA A 13 5.48 10.24 15.16
CA ALA A 13 5.06 9.06 15.93
C ALA A 13 3.54 8.85 15.87
N GLU A 14 2.76 9.93 15.97
CA GLU A 14 1.30 9.91 15.90
C GLU A 14 0.78 9.65 14.47
N LEU A 15 1.54 10.11 13.47
CA LEU A 15 1.22 9.95 12.05
C LEU A 15 1.59 8.58 11.50
N THR A 16 2.56 7.88 12.09
CA THR A 16 3.06 6.57 11.61
C THR A 16 1.95 5.55 11.36
N PRO A 17 0.98 5.29 12.26
CA PRO A 17 -0.08 4.33 11.99
C PRO A 17 -0.95 4.75 10.79
N TRP A 18 -1.24 6.05 10.65
CA TRP A 18 -2.01 6.55 9.52
C TRP A 18 -1.27 6.38 8.20
N LEU A 19 0.06 6.56 8.20
CA LEU A 19 0.90 6.32 7.04
C LEU A 19 0.93 4.83 6.68
N SER A 20 1.07 3.94 7.67
CA SER A 20 0.97 2.49 7.45
C SER A 20 -0.38 2.11 6.84
N ALA A 21 -1.48 2.73 7.28
CA ALA A 21 -2.82 2.44 6.76
C ALA A 21 -2.92 2.86 5.29
N ALA A 22 -2.48 4.09 4.99
CA ALA A 22 -2.43 4.59 3.64
C ALA A 22 -1.60 3.69 2.72
N LYS A 23 -0.41 3.23 3.18
CA LYS A 23 0.43 2.29 2.43
C LYS A 23 -0.34 1.01 2.11
N VAL A 24 -0.84 0.30 3.12
CA VAL A 24 -1.46 -1.03 2.94
C VAL A 24 -2.68 -0.92 2.05
N THR A 25 -3.53 0.08 2.29
CA THR A 25 -4.73 0.30 1.48
C THR A 25 -4.38 0.59 0.03
N VAL A 26 -3.46 1.53 -0.25
CA VAL A 26 -3.13 1.91 -1.63
C VAL A 26 -2.40 0.79 -2.36
N THR A 27 -1.45 0.08 -1.73
CA THR A 27 -0.72 -1.01 -2.39
C THR A 27 -1.63 -2.17 -2.76
N ASN A 28 -2.54 -2.57 -1.87
CA ASN A 28 -3.50 -3.63 -2.17
C ASN A 28 -4.49 -3.23 -3.26
N HIS A 29 -5.01 -2.00 -3.24
CA HIS A 29 -5.88 -1.53 -4.32
C HIS A 29 -5.16 -1.41 -5.65
N ALA A 30 -3.89 -0.97 -5.67
CA ALA A 30 -3.10 -0.91 -6.89
C ALA A 30 -2.89 -2.31 -7.50
N VAL A 31 -2.61 -3.31 -6.65
CA VAL A 31 -2.53 -4.72 -7.03
C VAL A 31 -3.85 -5.19 -7.67
N THR A 32 -4.98 -4.99 -6.99
CA THR A 32 -6.29 -5.39 -7.51
C THR A 32 -6.65 -4.69 -8.83
N ALA A 33 -6.36 -3.40 -8.95
CA ALA A 33 -6.62 -2.64 -10.16
C ALA A 33 -5.83 -3.18 -11.36
N VAL A 34 -4.53 -3.46 -11.17
CA VAL A 34 -3.69 -3.99 -12.25
C VAL A 34 -4.10 -5.42 -12.63
N ASP A 35 -4.46 -6.26 -11.65
CA ASP A 35 -4.98 -7.60 -11.91
C ASP A 35 -6.26 -7.55 -12.77
N HIS A 36 -7.17 -6.61 -12.49
CA HIS A 36 -8.36 -6.39 -13.32
C HIS A 36 -8.01 -5.93 -14.74
N CYS A 37 -7.07 -4.98 -14.88
CA CYS A 37 -6.62 -4.51 -16.19
C CYS A 37 -6.00 -5.65 -17.02
N LEU A 38 -5.14 -6.49 -16.42
CA LEU A 38 -4.55 -7.64 -17.11
C LEU A 38 -5.62 -8.64 -17.54
N ARG A 39 -6.60 -8.92 -16.68
CA ARG A 39 -7.69 -9.85 -17.03
C ARG A 39 -8.55 -9.32 -18.18
N ALA A 40 -8.79 -8.00 -18.23
CA ALA A 40 -9.53 -7.37 -19.31
C ALA A 40 -8.73 -7.35 -20.63
N ALA A 41 -7.42 -7.10 -20.57
CA ALA A 41 -6.54 -7.05 -21.75
C ALA A 41 -6.19 -8.44 -22.32
N GLY A 42 -6.32 -9.50 -21.50
CA GLY A 42 -5.91 -10.85 -21.87
C GLY A 42 -4.40 -10.95 -22.14
N GLY A 43 -4.00 -11.90 -23.00
CA GLY A 43 -2.59 -12.18 -23.28
C GLY A 43 -1.79 -10.98 -23.81
N ALA A 44 -2.46 -10.03 -24.49
CA ALA A 44 -1.82 -8.80 -24.96
C ALA A 44 -1.25 -7.95 -23.81
N GLY A 45 -1.89 -7.99 -22.64
CA GLY A 45 -1.43 -7.28 -21.44
C GLY A 45 -0.11 -7.80 -20.86
N LEU A 46 0.32 -9.01 -21.25
CA LEU A 46 1.62 -9.59 -20.85
C LEU A 46 2.75 -9.22 -21.81
N THR A 47 2.42 -8.67 -22.98
CA THR A 47 3.43 -8.20 -23.94
C THR A 47 3.96 -6.82 -23.55
N ARG A 48 5.10 -6.43 -24.10
CA ARG A 48 5.67 -5.07 -23.92
C ARG A 48 4.97 -4.00 -24.77
N ALA A 49 3.95 -4.37 -25.54
CA ALA A 49 3.17 -3.41 -26.33
C ALA A 49 2.30 -2.49 -25.45
N LEU A 50 1.95 -2.95 -24.25
CA LEU A 50 1.26 -2.18 -23.21
C LEU A 50 2.11 -2.16 -21.93
N PRO A 51 1.97 -1.14 -21.07
CA PRO A 51 2.74 -1.07 -19.83
C PRO A 51 2.23 -2.01 -18.71
N LEU A 52 1.20 -2.82 -18.97
CA LEU A 52 0.49 -3.60 -17.95
C LEU A 52 1.37 -4.67 -17.27
N GLU A 53 2.25 -5.35 -18.02
CA GLU A 53 3.21 -6.31 -17.44
C GLU A 53 4.14 -5.64 -16.42
N ARG A 54 4.58 -4.42 -16.74
CA ARG A 54 5.45 -3.64 -15.88
C ARG A 54 4.71 -3.21 -14.62
N TYR A 55 3.50 -2.66 -14.77
CA TYR A 55 2.68 -2.29 -13.62
C TYR A 55 2.41 -3.48 -12.71
N TYR A 56 2.15 -4.67 -13.28
CA TYR A 56 1.90 -5.88 -12.51
C TYR A 56 3.10 -6.28 -11.65
N ARG A 57 4.31 -6.21 -12.22
CA ARG A 57 5.55 -6.47 -11.46
C ARG A 57 5.79 -5.39 -10.39
N ASP A 58 5.60 -4.12 -10.75
CA ASP A 58 5.96 -2.99 -9.88
C ASP A 58 5.06 -2.91 -8.64
N VAL A 59 3.74 -3.06 -8.79
CA VAL A 59 2.80 -2.95 -7.65
C VAL A 59 3.00 -4.05 -6.60
N ARG A 60 3.45 -5.24 -7.00
CA ARG A 60 3.68 -6.37 -6.10
C ARG A 60 4.85 -6.12 -5.14
N ALA A 61 5.82 -5.30 -5.51
CA ALA A 61 6.90 -4.89 -4.59
C ALA A 61 6.37 -4.16 -3.35
N GLY A 62 5.21 -3.49 -3.47
CA GLY A 62 4.57 -2.80 -2.35
C GLY A 62 4.08 -3.74 -1.24
N LEU A 63 3.84 -5.03 -1.51
CA LEU A 63 3.34 -5.98 -0.52
C LEU A 63 4.41 -6.35 0.52
N SER A 64 5.66 -6.45 0.08
CA SER A 64 6.79 -6.84 0.93
C SER A 64 7.64 -5.66 1.41
N HIS A 65 7.46 -4.46 0.85
CA HIS A 65 8.19 -3.28 1.30
C HIS A 65 7.68 -2.83 2.69
N PRO A 66 8.56 -2.62 3.69
CA PRO A 66 8.16 -2.21 5.03
C PRO A 66 7.39 -0.87 5.06
N PRO A 67 6.35 -0.73 5.91
CA PRO A 67 5.78 -1.79 6.73
C PRO A 67 5.03 -2.82 5.88
N SER A 68 5.29 -4.10 6.08
CA SER A 68 4.51 -5.18 5.43
C SER A 68 3.06 -5.17 5.94
N ASP A 69 2.17 -5.85 5.24
CA ASP A 69 0.75 -5.89 5.64
C ASP A 69 0.57 -6.52 7.02
N ASP A 70 1.37 -7.55 7.35
CA ASP A 70 1.38 -8.19 8.67
C ASP A 70 1.90 -7.23 9.77
N GLU A 71 2.98 -6.49 9.49
CA GLU A 71 3.51 -5.49 10.42
C GLU A 71 2.50 -4.37 10.67
N ALA A 72 1.83 -3.92 9.61
CA ALA A 72 0.79 -2.91 9.70
C ALA A 72 -0.43 -3.41 10.51
N ALA A 73 -0.86 -4.65 10.30
CA ALA A 73 -1.94 -5.27 11.08
C ALA A 73 -1.61 -5.29 12.58
N LEU A 74 -0.37 -5.61 12.95
CA LEU A 74 0.07 -5.55 14.35
C LEU A 74 0.05 -4.12 14.92
N VAL A 75 0.44 -3.12 14.13
CA VAL A 75 0.38 -1.70 14.54
C VAL A 75 -1.08 -1.26 14.77
N PHE A 76 -2.01 -1.64 13.88
CA PHE A 76 -3.42 -1.33 14.05
C PHE A 76 -4.04 -2.04 15.24
N GLY A 77 -3.74 -3.34 15.40
CA GLY A 77 -4.24 -4.15 16.51
C GLY A 77 -3.87 -3.53 17.86
N ARG A 78 -2.59 -3.18 18.06
CA ARG A 78 -2.14 -2.51 19.29
C ARG A 78 -2.89 -1.21 19.55
N ARG A 79 -3.07 -0.37 18.52
CA ARG A 79 -3.78 0.91 18.66
C ARG A 79 -5.27 0.73 18.94
N ALA A 80 -5.91 -0.28 18.36
CA ALA A 80 -7.32 -0.57 18.59
C ALA A 80 -7.57 -1.04 20.03
N VAL A 81 -6.69 -1.90 20.57
CA VAL A 81 -6.76 -2.36 21.97
C VAL A 81 -6.57 -1.18 22.93
N MET A 82 -5.52 -0.37 22.75
CA MET A 82 -5.23 0.80 23.61
C MET A 82 -6.32 1.89 23.60
N ARG A 83 -7.24 1.89 22.62
CA ARG A 83 -8.33 2.87 22.54
C ARG A 83 -9.62 2.39 23.20
N ASN A 84 -9.69 1.11 23.58
CA ASN A 84 -10.83 0.49 24.26
C ASN A 84 -10.61 0.32 25.77
N GLU A 85 -9.49 0.81 26.28
CA GLU A 85 -9.19 1.01 27.70
C GLU A 85 -9.29 2.51 28.03
#